data_AF-A0A1C5ZX09-F1
#
_entry.id   AF-A0A1C5ZX09-F1
#
_cell.length_a   1.000
_cell.length_b   1.000
_cell.length_c   1.000
_cell.angle_alpha   90.00
_cell.angle_beta   90.00
_cell.angle_gamma   90.00
#
_symmetry.space_group_name_H-M   'P 1'
#
loop_
_entity.id
_entity.type
_entity.pdbx_description
1 polymer ?
#
loop_
_entity_poly.entity_id
_entity_poly.type
_entity_poly.pdbx_seq_one_letter_code
_entity_poly.pdbx_strand_id
1 'polypeptide(L)'
;MKKDIALLIVIILAVAAVIKGVDIQSVDEYYSLHSDDTANAAHTVTLTVDCSDILDNYDMLDKNLRDECYVPSDGIVMPAEKYVLREGDTAFDLLEKATRCEKIPLDYQGSEDNIYNTVYVRGINNIYEFSCGPSSGWTYTVNGESPDKGCSQYVLHDGDSVEFYYVCDYTKEAVK
;
A
#
# COMPACT_ATOMS: atom_id res chain seq x y z
N MET A 1 -15.54 36.16 36.37
CA MET A 1 -14.96 36.86 35.20
C MET A 1 -13.44 36.86 35.16
N LYS A 2 -12.69 37.52 36.06
CA LYS A 2 -11.21 37.56 35.96
C LYS A 2 -10.51 36.19 36.15
N LYS A 3 -11.05 35.34 37.02
CA LYS A 3 -10.52 33.98 37.28
C LYS A 3 -10.78 33.02 36.11
N ASP A 4 -11.93 33.16 35.45
CA ASP A 4 -12.31 32.33 34.29
C ASP A 4 -11.47 32.68 33.06
N ILE A 5 -11.13 33.97 32.90
CA ILE A 5 -10.20 34.44 31.86
C ILE A 5 -8.78 33.92 32.12
N ALA A 6 -8.32 33.94 33.38
CA ALA A 6 -6.99 33.42 33.72
C ALA A 6 -6.89 31.90 33.48
N LEU A 7 -7.94 31.15 33.78
CA LEU A 7 -8.00 29.70 33.53
C LEU A 7 -7.95 29.38 32.03
N LEU A 8 -8.69 30.12 31.20
CA LEU A 8 -8.66 29.97 29.74
C LEU A 8 -7.26 30.23 29.17
N ILE A 9 -6.56 31.26 29.66
CA ILE A 9 -5.20 31.55 29.22
C ILE A 9 -4.24 30.41 29.58
N VAL A 10 -4.36 29.83 30.78
CA VAL A 10 -3.53 28.68 31.20
C VAL A 10 -3.79 27.45 30.32
N ILE A 11 -5.05 27.17 29.98
CA ILE A 11 -5.40 26.04 29.11
C ILE A 11 -4.84 26.26 27.69
N ILE A 12 -4.96 27.46 27.13
CA ILE A 12 -4.41 27.77 25.80
C ILE A 12 -2.88 27.63 25.80
N LEU A 13 -2.21 28.09 26.86
CA LEU A 13 -0.76 27.93 27.00
C LEU A 13 -0.35 26.45 27.13
N ALA A 14 -1.12 25.65 27.87
CA ALA A 14 -0.88 24.21 27.99
C ALA A 14 -1.08 23.48 26.65
N VAL A 15 -2.15 23.79 25.91
CA VAL A 15 -2.39 23.25 24.57
C VAL A 15 -1.28 23.67 23.59
N ALA A 16 -0.87 24.93 23.62
CA ALA A 16 0.25 25.41 22.79
C ALA A 16 1.58 24.74 23.16
N ALA A 17 1.80 24.42 24.44
CA ALA A 17 2.98 23.68 24.88
C ALA A 17 2.94 22.21 24.42
N VAL A 18 1.76 21.57 24.42
CA VAL A 18 1.58 20.22 23.88
C VAL A 18 1.81 20.20 22.37
N ILE A 19 1.24 21.15 21.61
CA ILE A 19 1.45 21.25 20.17
C ILE A 19 2.93 21.50 19.82
N LYS A 20 3.67 22.24 20.65
CA LYS A 20 5.11 22.48 20.44
C LYS A 20 6.02 21.35 20.93
N GLY A 21 5.51 20.47 21.79
CA GLY A 21 6.28 19.37 22.39
C GLY A 21 6.02 18.01 21.74
N VAL A 22 4.95 17.88 20.97
CA VAL A 22 4.70 16.73 20.11
C VAL A 22 5.14 17.13 18.72
N ASP A 23 6.23 16.52 18.25
CA ASP A 23 6.68 16.64 16.86
C ASP A 23 5.71 15.84 15.97
N ILE A 24 4.52 16.40 15.71
CA ILE A 24 3.52 15.79 14.83
C ILE A 24 3.97 16.08 13.40
N GLN A 25 4.91 15.28 12.92
CA GLN A 25 5.30 15.29 11.52
C GLN A 25 4.09 14.87 10.67
N SER A 26 3.79 15.64 9.62
CA SER A 26 2.83 15.18 8.62
C SER A 26 3.38 13.93 7.93
N VAL A 27 2.51 13.11 7.34
CA VAL A 27 2.94 11.89 6.62
C VAL A 27 4.04 12.23 5.60
N ASP A 28 3.85 13.31 4.85
CA ASP A 28 4.81 13.81 3.85
C ASP A 28 6.12 14.25 4.50
N GLU A 29 6.06 14.89 5.67
CA GLU A 29 7.24 15.34 6.43
C GLU A 29 8.03 14.16 7.03
N TYR A 30 7.36 13.15 7.56
CA TYR A 30 8.03 11.95 8.09
C TYR A 30 8.81 11.20 6.99
N TYR A 31 8.27 11.13 5.78
CA TYR A 31 9.00 10.56 4.64
C TYR A 31 10.01 11.50 3.99
N SER A 32 9.89 12.81 4.16
CA SER A 32 10.87 13.79 3.64
C SER A 32 11.98 14.16 4.62
N LEU A 33 11.80 14.00 5.94
CA LEU A 33 12.81 14.31 6.98
C LEU A 33 13.85 13.21 7.18
N HIS A 34 13.72 12.07 6.50
CA HIS A 34 14.77 11.05 6.42
C HIS A 34 15.62 11.16 5.14
N SER A 35 15.59 12.31 4.48
CA SER A 35 16.49 12.61 3.35
C SER A 35 17.94 12.87 3.76
N ASP A 36 18.24 12.89 5.07
CA ASP A 36 19.57 13.20 5.61
C ASP A 36 20.44 11.98 5.96
N ASP A 37 20.11 10.80 5.41
CA ASP A 37 21.08 9.70 5.20
C ASP A 37 21.65 9.78 3.77
N THR A 38 22.21 10.94 3.41
CA THR A 38 22.95 11.13 2.16
C THR A 38 24.32 10.44 2.23
N ALA A 39 24.32 9.10 2.10
CA ALA A 39 25.52 8.34 1.71
C ALA A 39 25.25 6.98 1.06
N ASN A 40 24.03 6.42 1.12
CA ASN A 40 23.70 5.18 0.41
C ASN A 40 22.64 5.46 -0.66
N ALA A 41 22.87 4.95 -1.88
CA ALA A 41 22.08 5.25 -3.06
C ALA A 41 20.57 5.01 -2.81
N ALA A 42 19.77 6.05 -3.01
CA ALA A 42 18.31 5.94 -3.01
C ALA A 42 17.88 5.00 -4.15
N HIS A 43 17.37 3.81 -3.83
CA HIS A 43 16.82 2.88 -4.82
C HIS A 43 15.50 3.47 -5.33
N THR A 44 15.40 3.71 -6.62
CA THR A 44 14.16 4.12 -7.27
C THR A 44 13.52 2.92 -7.91
N VAL A 45 12.35 2.55 -7.43
CA VAL A 45 11.55 1.43 -7.97
C VAL A 45 10.25 1.96 -8.53
N THR A 46 9.58 1.16 -9.36
CA THR A 46 8.26 1.48 -9.91
C THR A 46 7.23 0.52 -9.31
N LEU A 47 6.05 1.04 -8.95
CA LEU A 47 4.90 0.23 -8.54
C LEU A 47 3.73 0.48 -9.49
N THR A 48 3.00 -0.58 -9.84
CA THR A 48 1.66 -0.53 -10.44
C THR A 48 0.71 -1.41 -9.63
N VAL A 49 -0.55 -0.99 -9.47
CA VAL A 49 -1.62 -1.82 -8.91
C VAL A 49 -2.73 -1.98 -9.95
N ASP A 50 -2.94 -3.21 -10.40
CA ASP A 50 -3.77 -3.56 -11.56
C ASP A 50 -4.91 -4.52 -11.14
N CYS A 51 -6.15 -4.19 -11.46
CA CYS A 51 -7.31 -5.06 -11.31
C CYS A 51 -8.08 -5.27 -12.62
N SER A 52 -7.44 -5.05 -13.77
CA SER A 52 -8.02 -5.11 -15.11
C SER A 52 -8.63 -6.46 -15.48
N ASP A 53 -8.14 -7.57 -14.91
CA ASP A 53 -8.74 -8.89 -15.12
C ASP A 53 -10.23 -8.95 -14.70
N ILE A 54 -10.63 -8.10 -13.74
CA ILE A 54 -12.02 -7.96 -13.32
C ILE A 54 -12.91 -7.43 -14.45
N LEU A 55 -12.38 -6.62 -15.37
CA LEU A 55 -13.15 -6.02 -16.45
C LEU A 55 -13.69 -7.09 -17.42
N ASP A 56 -12.89 -8.12 -17.69
CA ASP A 56 -13.28 -9.25 -18.53
C ASP A 56 -14.11 -10.31 -17.78
N ASN A 57 -14.08 -10.28 -16.44
CA ASN A 57 -14.75 -11.22 -15.54
C ASN A 57 -15.77 -10.53 -14.60
N TYR A 58 -16.38 -9.43 -15.06
CA TYR A 58 -17.18 -8.55 -14.21
C TYR A 58 -18.44 -9.22 -13.60
N ASP A 59 -18.92 -10.29 -14.22
CA ASP A 59 -20.03 -11.09 -13.70
C ASP A 59 -19.66 -11.86 -12.42
N MET A 60 -18.37 -12.20 -12.24
CA MET A 60 -17.82 -12.86 -11.06
C MET A 60 -17.68 -11.90 -9.87
N LEU A 61 -17.47 -10.61 -10.13
CA LEU A 61 -17.26 -9.59 -9.10
C LEU A 61 -18.48 -9.45 -8.17
N ASP A 62 -18.23 -9.36 -6.87
CA ASP A 62 -19.23 -8.98 -5.86
C ASP A 62 -19.99 -7.73 -6.33
N LYS A 63 -21.32 -7.81 -6.32
CA LYS A 63 -22.20 -6.74 -6.80
C LYS A 63 -21.98 -5.42 -6.06
N ASN A 64 -21.51 -5.43 -4.83
CA ASN A 64 -21.25 -4.22 -4.04
C ASN A 64 -19.96 -3.50 -4.47
N LEU A 65 -19.08 -4.15 -5.22
CA LEU A 65 -17.82 -3.59 -5.71
C LEU A 65 -17.91 -3.13 -7.18
N ARG A 66 -19.11 -3.22 -7.78
CA ARG A 66 -19.37 -2.84 -9.18
C ARG A 66 -19.56 -1.33 -9.34
N ASP A 67 -18.54 -0.57 -8.94
CA ASP A 67 -18.49 0.88 -9.02
C ASP A 67 -17.07 1.33 -9.38
N GLU A 68 -16.97 2.44 -10.13
CA GLU A 68 -15.70 2.96 -10.64
C GLU A 68 -14.76 3.42 -9.51
N CYS A 69 -15.28 3.70 -8.31
CA CYS A 69 -14.42 3.99 -7.15
C CYS A 69 -13.59 2.79 -6.68
N TYR A 70 -14.03 1.56 -6.98
CA TYR A 70 -13.31 0.32 -6.64
C TYR A 70 -12.55 -0.25 -7.84
N VAL A 71 -13.22 -0.30 -9.00
CA VAL A 71 -12.67 -0.84 -10.24
C VAL A 71 -12.67 0.28 -11.28
N PRO A 72 -11.53 0.99 -11.45
CA PRO A 72 -11.39 2.01 -12.48
C PRO A 72 -11.72 1.47 -13.87
N SER A 73 -12.16 2.35 -14.77
CA SER A 73 -12.59 1.96 -16.12
C SER A 73 -11.46 1.38 -16.99
N ASP A 74 -10.20 1.66 -16.65
CA ASP A 74 -9.01 1.03 -17.24
C ASP A 74 -8.42 -0.11 -16.39
N GLY A 75 -9.02 -0.40 -15.24
CA GLY A 75 -8.58 -1.43 -14.31
C GLY A 75 -7.34 -1.05 -13.50
N ILE A 76 -6.85 0.19 -13.59
CA ILE A 76 -5.60 0.60 -12.94
C ILE A 76 -5.92 1.35 -11.65
N VAL A 77 -5.80 0.66 -10.51
CA VAL A 77 -5.98 1.25 -9.18
C VAL A 77 -4.87 2.26 -8.88
N MET A 78 -3.64 1.94 -9.28
CA MET A 78 -2.50 2.85 -9.17
C MET A 78 -1.66 2.71 -10.44
N PRO A 79 -1.49 3.79 -11.22
CA PRO A 79 -0.66 3.74 -12.41
C PRO A 79 0.81 3.56 -12.04
N ALA A 80 1.64 3.25 -13.04
CA ALA A 80 3.07 3.10 -12.85
C ALA A 80 3.70 4.37 -12.25
N GLU A 81 4.08 4.29 -10.98
CA GLU A 81 4.62 5.41 -10.21
C GLU A 81 5.95 5.06 -9.56
N LYS A 82 6.81 6.07 -9.42
CA LYS A 82 8.16 5.89 -8.89
C LYS A 82 8.20 6.19 -7.40
N TYR A 83 8.83 5.29 -6.67
CA TYR A 83 9.02 5.38 -5.23
C TYR A 83 10.50 5.25 -4.89
N VAL A 84 10.96 6.07 -3.94
CA VAL A 84 12.29 5.94 -3.36
C VAL A 84 12.21 4.98 -2.18
N LEU A 85 13.06 3.97 -2.17
CA LEU A 85 13.18 2.98 -1.11
C LEU A 85 14.58 2.99 -0.49
N ARG A 86 14.66 2.44 0.72
CA ARG A 86 15.90 2.19 1.43
C ARG A 86 16.43 0.82 1.05
N GLU A 87 17.74 0.64 1.24
CA GLU A 87 18.36 -0.67 1.13
C GLU A 87 17.71 -1.64 2.13
N GLY A 88 17.28 -2.80 1.64
CA GLY A 88 16.57 -3.82 2.44
C GLY A 88 15.05 -3.75 2.38
N ASP A 89 14.46 -2.68 1.83
CA ASP A 89 13.01 -2.60 1.65
C ASP A 89 12.52 -3.68 0.68
N THR A 90 11.36 -4.24 0.98
CA THR A 90 10.75 -5.35 0.25
C THR A 90 9.64 -4.89 -0.70
N ALA A 91 9.16 -5.80 -1.55
CA ALA A 91 7.98 -5.55 -2.38
C ALA A 91 6.74 -5.21 -1.55
N PHE A 92 6.61 -5.75 -0.34
CA PHE A 92 5.55 -5.37 0.59
C PHE A 92 5.74 -3.96 1.16
N ASP A 93 6.97 -3.58 1.54
CA ASP A 93 7.25 -2.24 2.05
C ASP A 93 6.95 -1.17 0.98
N LEU A 94 7.24 -1.48 -0.28
CA LEU A 94 6.83 -0.66 -1.43
C LEU A 94 5.31 -0.47 -1.50
N LEU A 95 4.56 -1.58 -1.45
CA LEU A 95 3.09 -1.55 -1.52
C LEU A 95 2.48 -0.79 -0.34
N GLU A 96 2.94 -1.07 0.88
CA GLU A 96 2.46 -0.39 2.09
C GLU A 96 2.77 1.12 2.01
N LYS A 97 3.96 1.48 1.51
CA LYS A 97 4.33 2.88 1.33
C LYS A 97 3.43 3.60 0.34
N ALA A 98 3.26 3.02 -0.83
CA ALA A 98 2.49 3.61 -1.91
C ALA A 98 1.00 3.75 -1.55
N THR A 99 0.39 2.69 -1.01
CA THR A 99 -1.04 2.71 -0.62
C THR A 99 -1.31 3.74 0.47
N ARG A 100 -0.39 3.94 1.42
CA ARG A 100 -0.52 5.00 2.43
C ARG A 100 -0.38 6.41 1.85
N CYS A 101 0.55 6.63 0.92
CA CYS A 101 0.72 7.91 0.22
C CYS A 101 -0.55 8.29 -0.55
N GLU A 102 -1.08 7.34 -1.32
CA GLU A 102 -2.26 7.54 -2.17
C GLU A 102 -3.59 7.37 -1.42
N LYS A 103 -3.55 7.05 -0.12
CA LYS A 103 -4.72 6.82 0.75
C LYS A 103 -5.63 5.70 0.22
N ILE A 104 -5.03 4.69 -0.39
CA ILE A 104 -5.70 3.48 -0.87
C ILE A 104 -5.80 2.48 0.31
N PRO A 105 -6.99 1.95 0.63
CA PRO A 105 -7.13 0.92 1.64
C PRO A 105 -6.31 -0.33 1.30
N LEU A 106 -5.49 -0.78 2.25
CA LEU A 106 -4.69 -2.00 2.18
C LEU A 106 -5.03 -2.89 3.38
N ASP A 107 -5.33 -4.16 3.14
CA ASP A 107 -5.55 -5.18 4.15
C ASP A 107 -4.65 -6.40 3.89
N TYR A 108 -4.00 -6.90 4.93
CA TYR A 108 -3.06 -8.01 4.86
C TYR A 108 -2.99 -8.77 6.19
N GLN A 109 -2.46 -10.00 6.14
CA GLN A 109 -2.06 -10.77 7.33
C GLN A 109 -0.53 -10.72 7.46
N GLY A 110 -0.04 -10.46 8.67
CA GLY A 110 1.39 -10.47 8.95
C GLY A 110 2.01 -11.85 8.69
N SER A 111 3.33 -11.90 8.47
CA SER A 111 4.04 -13.16 8.21
C SER A 111 3.95 -14.19 9.35
N GLU A 112 3.69 -13.73 10.57
CA GLU A 112 3.50 -14.58 11.75
C GLU A 112 2.04 -15.03 11.94
N ASP A 113 1.09 -14.42 11.23
CA ASP A 113 -0.35 -14.65 11.39
C ASP A 113 -0.92 -15.68 10.40
N ASN A 114 -0.07 -16.21 9.51
CA ASN A 114 -0.49 -17.12 8.46
C ASN A 114 0.54 -18.24 8.21
N ILE A 115 0.13 -19.27 7.46
CA ILE A 115 0.94 -20.48 7.22
C ILE A 115 2.05 -20.29 6.17
N TYR A 116 2.07 -19.16 5.46
CA TYR A 116 2.96 -18.90 4.34
C TYR A 116 4.32 -18.33 4.76
N ASN A 117 4.48 -17.92 6.03
CA ASN A 117 5.69 -17.27 6.56
C ASN A 117 6.11 -16.00 5.79
N THR A 118 5.14 -15.35 5.14
CA THR A 118 5.26 -14.08 4.42
C THR A 118 3.98 -13.28 4.64
N VAL A 119 4.02 -11.97 4.44
CA VAL A 119 2.80 -11.18 4.37
C VAL A 119 1.89 -11.72 3.27
N TYR A 120 0.60 -11.88 3.60
CA TYR A 120 -0.46 -12.27 2.67
C TYR A 120 -1.40 -11.08 2.45
N VAL A 121 -1.37 -10.51 1.24
CA VAL A 121 -2.21 -9.36 0.87
C VAL A 121 -3.63 -9.84 0.63
N ARG A 122 -4.55 -9.42 1.50
CA ARG A 122 -5.96 -9.80 1.43
C ARG A 122 -6.77 -8.86 0.57
N GLY A 123 -6.42 -7.58 0.52
CA GLY A 123 -7.18 -6.65 -0.30
C GLY A 123 -6.47 -5.32 -0.53
N ILE A 124 -6.69 -4.78 -1.72
CA ILE A 124 -6.23 -3.44 -2.13
C ILE A 124 -7.44 -2.73 -2.75
N ASN A 125 -7.67 -1.48 -2.35
CA ASN A 125 -8.81 -0.67 -2.80
C ASN A 125 -10.18 -1.33 -2.58
N ASN A 126 -10.36 -2.04 -1.47
CA ASN A 126 -11.58 -2.82 -1.12
C ASN A 126 -11.89 -3.99 -2.05
N ILE A 127 -11.03 -4.30 -3.01
CA ILE A 127 -11.09 -5.56 -3.76
C ILE A 127 -10.31 -6.56 -2.92
N TYR A 128 -10.99 -7.59 -2.43
CA TYR A 128 -10.44 -8.59 -1.53
C TYR A 128 -10.16 -9.90 -2.26
N GLU A 129 -9.36 -10.77 -1.64
CA GLU A 129 -9.42 -12.20 -1.90
C GLU A 129 -10.89 -12.63 -1.95
N PHE A 130 -11.21 -13.44 -2.94
CA PHE A 130 -12.55 -13.94 -3.17
C PHE A 130 -13.62 -12.93 -3.66
N SER A 131 -13.27 -11.66 -3.94
CA SER A 131 -14.20 -10.70 -4.56
C SER A 131 -14.74 -11.17 -5.92
N CYS A 132 -14.03 -12.05 -6.64
CA CYS A 132 -14.50 -12.72 -7.85
C CYS A 132 -14.74 -14.24 -7.65
N GLY A 133 -14.81 -14.71 -6.40
CA GLY A 133 -15.04 -16.11 -6.05
C GLY A 133 -13.82 -16.84 -5.47
N PRO A 134 -13.95 -18.10 -5.02
CA PRO A 134 -12.96 -18.76 -4.16
C PRO A 134 -11.54 -18.93 -4.73
N SER A 135 -11.36 -18.72 -6.02
CA SER A 135 -10.08 -18.83 -6.73
C SER A 135 -9.54 -17.48 -7.19
N SER A 136 -10.04 -16.38 -6.62
CA SER A 136 -9.60 -15.02 -6.93
C SER A 136 -8.78 -14.39 -5.81
N GLY A 137 -7.84 -13.52 -6.16
CA GLY A 137 -7.05 -12.78 -5.17
C GLY A 137 -5.93 -11.94 -5.76
N TRP A 138 -5.15 -11.32 -4.88
CA TRP A 138 -3.99 -10.50 -5.25
C TRP A 138 -2.71 -11.33 -5.31
N THR A 139 -1.89 -11.06 -6.32
CA THR A 139 -0.54 -11.59 -6.48
C THR A 139 0.39 -10.48 -6.98
N TYR A 140 1.67 -10.78 -7.21
CA TYR A 140 2.63 -9.79 -7.65
C TYR A 140 3.72 -10.35 -8.57
N THR A 141 4.29 -9.47 -9.39
CA THR A 141 5.53 -9.73 -10.15
C THR A 141 6.61 -8.71 -9.82
N VAL A 142 7.86 -9.08 -10.08
CA VAL A 142 8.99 -8.15 -10.12
C VAL A 142 9.65 -8.28 -11.49
N ASN A 143 9.78 -7.16 -12.20
CA ASN A 143 10.29 -7.09 -13.57
C ASN A 143 9.54 -8.01 -14.55
N GLY A 144 8.24 -8.23 -14.31
CA GLY A 144 7.36 -9.05 -15.14
C GLY A 144 7.42 -10.55 -14.86
N GLU A 145 8.19 -11.00 -13.87
CA GLU A 145 8.29 -12.40 -13.47
C GLU A 145 7.71 -12.60 -12.06
N SER A 146 6.96 -13.68 -11.83
CA SER A 146 6.50 -14.05 -10.49
C SER A 146 7.66 -14.59 -9.65
N PRO A 147 7.99 -13.95 -8.51
CA PRO A 147 9.06 -14.45 -7.66
C PRO A 147 8.71 -15.77 -6.95
N ASP A 148 9.74 -16.53 -6.58
CA ASP A 148 9.63 -17.72 -5.73
C ASP A 148 9.51 -17.39 -4.22
N LYS A 149 9.44 -16.09 -3.89
CA LYS A 149 9.34 -15.54 -2.54
C LYS A 149 8.04 -14.79 -2.37
N GLY A 150 7.56 -14.70 -1.13
CA GLY A 150 6.47 -13.79 -0.80
C GLY A 150 6.90 -12.33 -0.81
N CYS A 151 5.94 -11.41 -0.92
CA CYS A 151 6.21 -9.99 -1.12
C CYS A 151 6.97 -9.33 0.04
N SER A 152 6.85 -9.82 1.29
CA SER A 152 7.61 -9.34 2.44
C SER A 152 8.99 -10.00 2.61
N GLN A 153 9.40 -10.83 1.65
CA GLN A 153 10.68 -11.53 1.64
C GLN A 153 11.53 -11.17 0.41
N TYR A 154 10.90 -10.60 -0.62
CA TYR A 154 11.59 -10.11 -1.80
C TYR A 154 12.15 -8.71 -1.54
N VAL A 155 13.45 -8.63 -1.29
CA VAL A 155 14.18 -7.35 -1.18
C VAL A 155 14.37 -6.76 -2.57
N LEU A 156 13.94 -5.51 -2.75
CA LEU A 156 14.00 -4.81 -4.02
C LEU A 156 15.37 -4.17 -4.25
N HIS A 157 15.70 -3.98 -5.52
CA HIS A 157 16.90 -3.31 -5.99
C HIS A 157 16.55 -2.08 -6.83
N ASP A 158 17.52 -1.18 -7.00
CA ASP A 158 17.35 0.00 -7.85
C ASP A 158 16.88 -0.38 -9.26
N GLY A 159 15.83 0.30 -9.73
CA GLY A 159 15.26 0.09 -11.06
C GLY A 159 14.23 -1.02 -11.16
N ASP A 160 13.96 -1.79 -10.10
CA ASP A 160 12.93 -2.83 -10.12
C ASP A 160 11.54 -2.25 -10.42
N SER A 161 10.76 -2.97 -11.21
CA SER A 161 9.36 -2.68 -11.51
C SER A 161 8.47 -3.75 -10.87
N VAL A 162 7.66 -3.35 -9.91
CA VAL A 162 6.74 -4.22 -9.19
C VAL A 162 5.32 -3.98 -9.68
N GLU A 163 4.59 -5.06 -9.89
CA GLU A 163 3.16 -5.01 -10.20
C GLU A 163 2.44 -5.89 -9.19
N PHE A 164 1.51 -5.32 -8.44
CA PHE A 164 0.50 -6.11 -7.72
C PHE A 164 -0.75 -6.16 -8.60
N TYR A 165 -1.21 -7.36 -8.92
CA TYR A 165 -2.36 -7.54 -9.79
C TYR A 165 -3.39 -8.51 -9.23
N TYR A 166 -4.65 -8.24 -9.54
CA TYR A 166 -5.76 -9.09 -9.17
C TYR A 166 -6.01 -10.15 -10.25
N VAL A 167 -6.23 -11.39 -9.82
CA VAL A 167 -6.60 -12.51 -10.68
C VAL A 167 -7.98 -13.01 -10.25
N CYS A 168 -8.89 -13.14 -11.19
CA CYS A 168 -10.26 -13.60 -10.97
C CYS A 168 -10.34 -15.13 -10.85
N ASP A 169 -9.45 -15.88 -11.50
CA ASP A 169 -9.42 -17.35 -11.44
C ASP A 169 -8.03 -17.95 -11.68
N TYR A 170 -7.30 -18.24 -10.59
CA TYR A 170 -5.99 -18.91 -10.64
C TYR A 170 -5.99 -20.30 -11.29
N THR A 171 -7.15 -20.92 -11.54
CA THR A 171 -7.23 -22.24 -12.18
C THR A 171 -7.26 -22.17 -13.70
N LYS A 172 -7.57 -21.00 -14.26
CA LYS A 172 -7.68 -20.77 -15.71
C LYS A 172 -6.54 -19.92 -16.25
N GLU A 173 -5.96 -19.08 -15.40
CA GLU A 173 -4.91 -18.15 -15.77
C GLU A 173 -3.57 -18.61 -15.21
N ALA A 174 -2.56 -18.61 -16.07
CA ALA A 174 -1.20 -18.73 -15.58
C ALA A 174 -0.84 -17.42 -14.89
N VAL A 175 -0.51 -17.51 -13.60
CA VAL A 175 0.20 -16.44 -12.91
C VAL A 175 1.50 -16.19 -13.68
N LYS A 176 1.78 -14.91 -13.98
CA LYS A 176 2.85 -14.48 -14.91
C LYS A 176 4.22 -15.08 -14.61
#